data_AF-A0AA38P6M1-F1
#
_entry.id   AF-A0AA38P6M1-F1
#
_cell.length_a   1.000
_cell.length_b   1.000
_cell.length_c   1.000
_cell.angle_alpha   90.00
_cell.angle_beta   90.00
_cell.angle_gamma   90.00
#
_symmetry.space_group_name_H-M   'P 1'
#
loop_
_entity.id
_entity.type
_entity.pdbx_description
1 polymer ?
#
loop_
_entity_poly.entity_id
_entity_poly.type
_entity_poly.pdbx_seq_one_letter_code
_entity_poly.pdbx_strand_id
1 'polypeptide(L)'
;MRIDLYDSLGASQPFDSQKAYVTSPWFSSMTLAAIRGTIAVYTLVTLLVILIWQATVLRDVNGYFSYFTELTHIGICSYYWTSFTQTFIYALRQRHSIETTPEYPLQQWPRFLHLMHIMLESTVVSYPILVTVVFWALLASPTVFSTKFNAWSNLSLHILNSVWSLFEMIGTNSPAPRWCMLPCMIIILALYLAVAYITHATQGFYPYSFLDPSTSHSLLAGYIVGIGVAACIVFSLAKTIMWYRAKRTARKPSMATIEIRNLHGTQDDPLRLEPDAGLGKSEKSESMV
;
A
#
# COMPACT_ATOMS: atom_id res chain seq x y z
N MET A 1 -4.11 8.50 28.13
CA MET A 1 -3.23 8.22 26.98
C MET A 1 -3.89 8.80 25.74
N ARG A 2 -3.33 9.84 25.10
CA ARG A 2 -3.90 10.39 23.85
C ARG A 2 -3.49 9.45 22.70
N ILE A 3 -4.47 8.89 22.01
CA ILE A 3 -4.23 8.14 20.77
C ILE A 3 -3.92 9.17 19.70
N ASP A 4 -2.68 9.17 19.18
CA ASP A 4 -2.35 9.96 17.99
C ASP A 4 -2.92 9.24 16.76
N LEU A 5 -3.92 9.87 16.13
CA LEU A 5 -4.60 9.32 14.95
C LEU A 5 -3.62 9.00 13.82
N TYR A 6 -2.63 9.85 13.57
CA TYR A 6 -1.67 9.64 12.48
C TYR A 6 -0.78 8.42 12.76
N ASP A 7 -0.36 8.24 14.01
CA ASP A 7 0.44 7.08 14.41
C ASP A 7 -0.36 5.79 14.29
N SER A 8 -1.64 5.81 14.70
CA SER A 8 -2.52 4.64 14.54
C SER A 8 -2.69 4.23 13.07
N LEU A 9 -2.70 5.22 12.16
CA LEU A 9 -2.95 5.01 10.74
C LEU A 9 -1.70 4.63 9.93
N GLY A 10 -0.51 5.05 10.32
CA GLY A 10 0.68 4.79 9.47
C GLY A 10 1.80 5.80 9.62
N ALA A 11 1.43 7.05 9.86
CA ALA A 11 2.26 8.23 9.67
C ALA A 11 3.00 8.65 10.96
N SER A 12 3.68 7.68 11.57
CA SER A 12 4.51 7.91 12.77
C SER A 12 5.75 8.74 12.47
N GLN A 13 6.22 9.51 13.46
CA GLN A 13 7.44 10.30 13.36
C GLN A 13 8.62 9.64 14.11
N PRO A 14 9.83 9.63 13.54
CA PRO A 14 10.18 10.08 12.18
C PRO A 14 9.56 9.16 11.09
N PHE A 15 9.08 9.76 10.00
CA PHE A 15 8.43 9.02 8.92
C PHE A 15 9.43 8.18 8.11
N ASP A 16 9.13 6.88 7.96
CA ASP A 16 9.90 5.91 7.17
C ASP A 16 11.42 5.93 7.45
N SER A 17 11.81 5.76 8.71
CA SER A 17 13.23 5.72 9.11
C SER A 17 14.02 4.62 8.38
N GLN A 18 13.36 3.54 7.96
CA GLN A 18 13.97 2.42 7.24
C GLN A 18 14.01 2.60 5.71
N LYS A 19 13.49 3.73 5.18
CA LYS A 19 13.41 4.01 3.74
C LYS A 19 12.68 2.89 2.96
N ALA A 20 11.69 2.26 3.60
CA ALA A 20 10.95 1.13 3.09
C ALA A 20 10.16 1.48 1.82
N TYR A 21 9.58 2.70 1.74
CA TYR A 21 8.79 3.11 0.57
C TYR A 21 9.63 3.35 -0.69
N VAL A 22 10.95 3.54 -0.57
CA VAL A 22 11.86 3.89 -1.69
C VAL A 22 12.93 2.83 -1.95
N THR A 23 12.86 1.67 -1.29
CA THR A 23 13.82 0.57 -1.47
C THR A 23 13.12 -0.71 -1.90
N SER A 24 13.91 -1.67 -2.38
CA SER A 24 13.44 -3.00 -2.77
C SER A 24 14.43 -4.05 -2.25
N PRO A 25 13.96 -5.26 -1.91
CA PRO A 25 14.86 -6.37 -1.60
C PRO A 25 15.42 -7.05 -2.86
N TRP A 26 14.87 -6.79 -4.04
CA TRP A 26 15.31 -7.40 -5.32
C TRP A 26 16.04 -6.43 -6.23
N PHE A 27 15.78 -5.13 -6.11
CA PHE A 27 16.26 -4.11 -7.03
C PHE A 27 17.07 -3.04 -6.32
N SER A 28 18.05 -2.48 -7.04
CA SER A 28 18.65 -1.20 -6.63
C SER A 28 17.58 -0.10 -6.66
N SER A 29 17.77 0.96 -5.86
CA SER A 29 16.84 2.11 -5.83
C SER A 29 16.63 2.73 -7.21
N MET A 30 17.68 2.80 -8.03
CA MET A 30 17.59 3.33 -9.40
C MET A 30 16.79 2.40 -10.32
N THR A 31 17.01 1.09 -10.23
CA THR A 31 16.23 0.09 -10.99
C THR A 31 14.76 0.14 -10.57
N LEU A 32 14.47 0.23 -9.27
CA LEU A 32 13.11 0.37 -8.75
C LEU A 32 12.45 1.65 -9.27
N ALA A 33 13.17 2.78 -9.29
CA ALA A 33 12.68 4.03 -9.87
C ALA A 33 12.36 3.85 -11.36
N ALA A 34 13.24 3.23 -12.15
CA ALA A 34 12.99 2.97 -13.57
C ALA A 34 11.75 2.10 -13.82
N ILE A 35 11.53 1.06 -13.00
CA ILE A 35 10.33 0.21 -13.09
C ILE A 35 9.08 1.01 -12.74
N ARG A 36 9.08 1.72 -11.60
CA ARG A 36 7.94 2.55 -11.18
C ARG A 36 7.62 3.64 -12.21
N GLY A 37 8.64 4.28 -12.79
CA GLY A 37 8.49 5.27 -13.85
C GLY A 37 7.90 4.68 -15.12
N THR A 38 8.34 3.49 -15.53
CA THR A 38 7.77 2.77 -16.68
C THR A 38 6.28 2.46 -16.48
N ILE A 39 5.91 1.97 -15.29
CA ILE A 39 4.50 1.70 -14.94
C ILE A 39 3.69 3.00 -14.91
N ALA A 40 4.24 4.08 -14.33
CA ALA A 40 3.59 5.39 -14.29
C ALA A 40 3.30 5.94 -15.69
N VAL A 41 4.26 5.84 -16.62
CA VAL A 41 4.08 6.24 -18.02
C VAL A 41 3.05 5.37 -18.71
N TYR A 42 3.13 4.04 -18.56
CA TYR A 42 2.19 3.11 -19.18
C TYR A 42 0.75 3.38 -18.74
N THR A 43 0.52 3.54 -17.44
CA THR A 43 -0.81 3.79 -16.87
C THR A 43 -1.33 5.17 -17.28
N LEU A 44 -0.49 6.20 -17.33
CA LEU A 44 -0.86 7.51 -17.87
C LEU A 44 -1.28 7.44 -19.34
N VAL A 45 -0.47 6.78 -20.18
CA VAL A 45 -0.79 6.59 -21.61
C VAL A 45 -2.10 5.82 -21.76
N THR A 46 -2.33 4.80 -20.94
CA THR A 46 -3.56 4.01 -20.95
C THR A 46 -4.78 4.89 -20.64
N LEU A 47 -4.72 5.69 -19.58
CA LEU A 47 -5.80 6.63 -19.22
C LEU A 47 -6.09 7.60 -20.37
N LEU A 48 -5.05 8.22 -20.93
CA LEU A 48 -5.19 9.18 -22.02
C LEU A 48 -5.77 8.54 -23.28
N VAL A 49 -5.26 7.38 -23.70
CA VAL A 49 -5.75 6.69 -24.90
C VAL A 49 -7.22 6.30 -24.73
N ILE A 50 -7.62 5.76 -23.58
CA ILE A 50 -9.02 5.38 -23.33
C ILE A 50 -9.92 6.62 -23.31
N LEU A 51 -9.52 7.68 -22.61
CA LEU A 51 -10.30 8.93 -22.54
C LEU A 51 -10.44 9.58 -23.93
N ILE A 52 -9.34 9.69 -24.68
CA ILE A 52 -9.33 10.27 -26.02
C ILE A 52 -10.17 9.40 -26.97
N TRP A 53 -10.06 8.08 -26.89
CA TRP A 53 -10.86 7.17 -27.72
C TRP A 53 -12.36 7.30 -27.43
N GLN A 54 -12.75 7.35 -26.17
CA GLN A 54 -14.13 7.61 -25.76
C GLN A 54 -14.64 8.94 -26.31
N ALA A 55 -13.86 10.01 -26.19
CA ALA A 55 -14.24 11.34 -26.67
C ALA A 55 -14.32 11.44 -28.20
N THR A 56 -13.38 10.82 -28.93
CA THR A 56 -13.20 11.07 -30.38
C THR A 56 -13.82 9.99 -31.26
N VAL A 57 -13.80 8.73 -30.83
CA VAL A 57 -14.29 7.58 -31.61
C VAL A 57 -15.70 7.20 -31.17
N LEU A 58 -15.91 7.00 -29.87
CA LEU A 58 -17.23 6.65 -29.34
C LEU A 58 -18.15 7.88 -29.21
N ARG A 59 -17.57 9.08 -29.23
CA ARG A 59 -18.28 10.37 -29.05
C ARG A 59 -19.08 10.41 -27.76
N ASP A 60 -18.59 9.72 -26.74
CA ASP A 60 -19.19 9.67 -25.43
C ASP A 60 -18.09 9.64 -24.37
N VAL A 61 -17.89 10.80 -23.74
CA VAL A 61 -16.99 10.97 -22.59
C VAL A 61 -17.76 11.03 -21.27
N ASN A 62 -19.10 11.04 -21.36
CA ASN A 62 -19.94 11.10 -20.18
C ASN A 62 -19.73 9.81 -19.41
N GLY A 63 -19.61 9.91 -18.10
CA GLY A 63 -19.40 8.74 -17.26
C GLY A 63 -17.97 8.25 -17.09
N TYR A 64 -16.95 8.74 -17.81
CA TYR A 64 -15.57 8.24 -17.66
C TYR A 64 -15.12 8.20 -16.18
N PHE A 65 -15.35 9.29 -15.45
CA PHE A 65 -15.03 9.40 -14.02
C PHE A 65 -16.05 8.74 -13.08
N SER A 66 -17.11 8.14 -13.62
CA SER A 66 -18.16 7.45 -12.86
C SER A 66 -17.89 5.97 -12.65
N TYR A 67 -16.92 5.40 -13.37
CA TYR A 67 -16.58 3.99 -13.24
C TYR A 67 -15.46 3.79 -12.22
N PHE A 68 -15.65 2.86 -11.28
CA PHE A 68 -14.65 2.55 -10.26
C PHE A 68 -13.34 1.99 -10.83
N THR A 69 -13.42 1.29 -11.97
CA THR A 69 -12.26 0.76 -12.69
C THR A 69 -11.30 1.88 -13.09
N GLU A 70 -11.83 2.94 -13.70
CA GLU A 70 -11.11 4.11 -14.17
C GLU A 70 -10.54 4.89 -12.97
N LEU A 71 -11.34 5.10 -11.93
CA LEU A 71 -10.88 5.73 -10.68
C LEU A 71 -9.74 4.92 -10.02
N THR A 72 -9.84 3.58 -10.01
CA THR A 72 -8.78 2.70 -9.52
C THR A 72 -7.52 2.84 -10.36
N HIS A 73 -7.65 2.91 -11.69
CA HIS A 73 -6.50 3.06 -12.59
C HIS A 73 -5.85 4.46 -12.49
N ILE A 74 -6.63 5.51 -12.23
CA ILE A 74 -6.14 6.85 -11.86
C ILE A 74 -5.35 6.78 -10.54
N GLY A 75 -5.85 6.04 -9.55
CA GLY A 75 -5.14 5.78 -8.29
C GLY A 75 -3.79 5.10 -8.50
N ILE A 76 -3.74 4.05 -9.33
CA ILE A 76 -2.50 3.37 -9.72
C ILE A 76 -1.53 4.37 -10.38
N CYS A 77 -1.97 5.11 -11.40
CA CYS A 77 -1.16 6.10 -12.09
C CYS A 77 -0.57 7.12 -11.10
N SER A 78 -1.42 7.69 -10.24
CA SER A 78 -1.03 8.68 -9.24
C SER A 78 -0.01 8.14 -8.23
N TYR A 79 -0.21 6.90 -7.77
CA TYR A 79 0.71 6.23 -6.86
C TYR A 79 2.07 6.01 -7.52
N TYR A 80 2.10 5.45 -8.73
CA TYR A 80 3.36 5.14 -9.40
C TYR A 80 4.15 6.40 -9.77
N TRP A 81 3.49 7.51 -10.14
CA TRP A 81 4.17 8.80 -10.30
C TRP A 81 4.77 9.29 -8.98
N THR A 82 3.99 9.26 -7.89
CA THR A 82 4.47 9.69 -6.57
C THR A 82 5.65 8.84 -6.11
N SER A 83 5.49 7.51 -6.13
CA SER A 83 6.52 6.54 -5.72
C SER A 83 7.75 6.61 -6.63
N PHE A 84 7.58 6.81 -7.94
CA PHE A 84 8.68 7.07 -8.87
C PHE A 84 9.48 8.30 -8.43
N THR A 85 8.84 9.45 -8.23
CA THR A 85 9.51 10.69 -7.84
C THR A 85 10.28 10.53 -6.53
N GLN A 86 9.68 9.93 -5.50
CA GLN A 86 10.35 9.70 -4.22
C GLN A 86 11.56 8.76 -4.38
N THR A 87 11.40 7.66 -5.10
CA THR A 87 12.46 6.67 -5.32
C THR A 87 13.59 7.22 -6.18
N PHE A 88 13.27 7.98 -7.22
CA PHE A 88 14.24 8.57 -8.13
C PHE A 88 15.12 9.60 -7.41
N ILE A 89 14.51 10.51 -6.64
CA ILE A 89 15.26 11.50 -5.87
C ILE A 89 16.13 10.81 -4.80
N TYR A 90 15.59 9.80 -4.12
CA TYR A 90 16.36 8.97 -3.20
C TYR A 90 17.57 8.31 -3.89
N ALA A 91 17.36 7.68 -5.05
CA ALA A 91 18.40 6.99 -5.80
C ALA A 91 19.50 7.94 -6.31
N LEU A 92 19.13 9.15 -6.75
CA LEU A 92 20.10 10.18 -7.14
C LEU A 92 20.95 10.62 -5.95
N ARG A 93 20.31 10.93 -4.81
CA ARG A 93 21.03 11.35 -3.59
C ARG A 93 21.95 10.23 -3.08
N GLN A 94 21.53 8.98 -3.17
CA GLN A 94 22.32 7.82 -2.74
C GLN A 94 23.60 7.66 -3.54
N ARG A 95 23.61 8.07 -4.82
CA ARG A 95 24.85 8.05 -5.64
C ARG A 95 25.85 9.13 -5.25
N HIS A 96 25.39 10.24 -4.69
CA HIS A 96 26.25 11.38 -4.33
C HIS A 96 26.74 11.34 -2.87
N SER A 97 26.10 10.56 -2.00
CA SER A 97 26.45 10.45 -0.57
C SER A 97 26.94 9.04 -0.25
N ILE A 98 28.25 8.88 -0.02
CA ILE A 98 28.88 7.60 0.31
C ILE A 98 28.76 7.27 1.81
N GLU A 99 28.70 8.28 2.69
CA GLU A 99 28.77 8.11 4.14
C GLU A 99 27.41 8.18 4.86
N THR A 100 26.39 8.80 4.26
CA THR A 100 25.08 9.00 4.89
C THR A 100 23.95 8.41 4.05
N THR A 101 22.98 7.77 4.72
CA THR A 101 21.76 7.31 4.06
C THR A 101 20.88 8.53 3.80
N PRO A 102 20.62 8.90 2.52
CA PRO A 102 19.93 10.15 2.22
C PRO A 102 18.45 10.07 2.59
N GLU A 103 17.86 11.24 2.86
CA GLU A 103 16.41 11.39 2.94
C GLU A 103 15.78 11.58 1.57
N TYR A 104 14.49 11.29 1.46
CA TYR A 104 13.67 11.56 0.27
C TYR A 104 12.54 12.54 0.61
N PRO A 105 12.02 13.31 -0.38
CA PRO A 105 11.19 14.49 -0.11
C PRO A 105 10.00 14.26 0.82
N LEU A 106 9.28 13.16 0.63
CA LEU A 106 8.10 12.85 1.43
C LEU A 106 8.42 12.81 2.93
N GLN A 107 9.63 12.41 3.37
CA GLN A 107 9.97 12.39 4.81
C GLN A 107 9.95 13.77 5.47
N GLN A 108 10.15 14.82 4.68
CA GLN A 108 10.16 16.21 5.14
C GLN A 108 8.80 16.90 4.98
N TRP A 109 7.84 16.25 4.32
CA TRP A 109 6.51 16.80 4.10
C TRP A 109 5.63 16.70 5.37
N PRO A 110 4.55 17.49 5.46
CA PRO A 110 3.59 17.39 6.56
C PRO A 110 2.99 15.98 6.72
N ARG A 111 2.65 15.60 7.96
CA ARG A 111 2.06 14.29 8.33
C ARG A 111 0.82 13.91 7.52
N PHE A 112 0.02 14.88 7.10
CA PHE A 112 -1.14 14.61 6.26
C PHE A 112 -0.75 14.03 4.90
N LEU A 113 0.34 14.48 4.29
CA LEU A 113 0.82 13.93 3.01
C LEU A 113 1.44 12.55 3.20
N HIS A 114 2.06 12.26 4.35
CA HIS A 114 2.45 10.89 4.71
C HIS A 114 1.24 9.98 4.73
N LEU A 115 0.18 10.40 5.42
CA LEU A 115 -1.06 9.64 5.52
C LEU A 115 -1.71 9.43 4.15
N MET A 116 -1.77 10.48 3.31
CA MET A 116 -2.31 10.36 1.96
C MET A 116 -1.52 9.38 1.11
N HIS A 117 -0.19 9.35 1.21
CA HIS A 117 0.64 8.37 0.50
C HIS A 117 0.36 6.94 0.98
N ILE A 118 0.26 6.72 2.29
CA ILE A 118 -0.07 5.41 2.88
C ILE A 118 -1.48 4.94 2.47
N MET A 119 -2.44 5.87 2.46
CA MET A 119 -3.80 5.58 2.04
C MET A 119 -3.84 5.24 0.55
N LEU A 120 -3.13 6.00 -0.29
CA LEU A 120 -3.00 5.73 -1.72
C LEU A 120 -2.35 4.37 -1.97
N GLU A 121 -1.28 4.01 -1.26
CA GLU A 121 -0.71 2.65 -1.32
C GLU A 121 -1.75 1.59 -0.95
N SER A 122 -2.49 1.80 0.14
CA SER A 122 -3.51 0.86 0.61
C SER A 122 -4.58 0.61 -0.46
N THR A 123 -4.96 1.65 -1.21
CA THR A 123 -5.86 1.50 -2.36
C THR A 123 -5.21 0.69 -3.48
N VAL A 124 -3.95 0.94 -3.82
CA VAL A 124 -3.24 0.27 -4.95
C VAL A 124 -2.93 -1.19 -4.66
N VAL A 125 -2.68 -1.57 -3.42
CA VAL A 125 -2.46 -2.99 -3.08
C VAL A 125 -3.77 -3.78 -2.91
N SER A 126 -4.93 -3.10 -2.92
CA SER A 126 -6.23 -3.74 -2.65
C SER A 126 -7.22 -3.62 -3.82
N TYR A 127 -7.59 -2.41 -4.23
CA TYR A 127 -8.65 -2.19 -5.21
C TYR A 127 -8.37 -2.75 -6.60
N PRO A 128 -7.14 -2.75 -7.14
CA PRO A 128 -6.91 -3.35 -8.44
C PRO A 128 -7.29 -4.84 -8.49
N ILE A 129 -6.97 -5.59 -7.43
CA ILE A 129 -7.35 -7.01 -7.33
C ILE A 129 -8.87 -7.14 -7.19
N LEU A 130 -9.51 -6.28 -6.38
CA LEU A 130 -10.97 -6.25 -6.27
C LEU A 130 -11.64 -5.98 -7.63
N VAL A 131 -11.15 -4.98 -8.37
CA VAL A 131 -11.64 -4.62 -9.71
C VAL A 131 -11.47 -5.78 -10.68
N THR A 132 -10.33 -6.46 -10.66
CA THR A 132 -10.10 -7.66 -11.48
C THR A 132 -11.14 -8.74 -11.14
N VAL A 133 -11.31 -9.08 -9.87
CA VAL A 133 -12.27 -10.11 -9.44
C VAL A 133 -13.70 -9.74 -9.85
N VAL A 134 -14.14 -8.51 -9.55
CA VAL A 134 -15.50 -8.05 -9.88
C VAL A 134 -15.73 -8.02 -11.39
N PHE A 135 -14.75 -7.56 -12.17
CA PHE A 135 -14.88 -7.53 -13.61
C PHE A 135 -15.06 -8.94 -14.18
N TRP A 136 -14.16 -9.88 -13.85
CA TRP A 136 -14.21 -11.22 -14.40
C TRP A 136 -15.39 -12.05 -13.88
N ALA A 137 -15.86 -11.80 -12.65
CA ALA A 137 -16.97 -12.52 -12.06
C ALA A 137 -18.35 -11.98 -12.50
N LEU A 138 -18.48 -10.65 -12.70
CA LEU A 138 -19.79 -10.01 -12.86
C LEU A 138 -19.97 -9.21 -14.16
N LEU A 139 -18.89 -8.74 -14.78
CA LEU A 139 -18.98 -7.79 -15.91
C LEU A 139 -18.45 -8.35 -17.24
N ALA A 140 -17.58 -9.36 -17.19
CA ALA A 140 -17.01 -9.95 -18.38
C ALA A 140 -18.10 -10.58 -19.26
N SER A 141 -18.00 -10.35 -20.56
CA SER A 141 -18.95 -10.82 -21.56
C SER A 141 -18.20 -11.28 -22.83
N PRO A 142 -18.88 -11.92 -23.79
CA PRO A 142 -18.24 -12.31 -25.06
C PRO A 142 -17.62 -11.14 -25.84
N THR A 143 -18.01 -9.89 -25.57
CA THR A 143 -17.48 -8.71 -26.27
C THR A 143 -16.16 -8.19 -25.71
N VAL A 144 -15.65 -8.74 -24.60
CA VAL A 144 -14.39 -8.31 -23.97
C VAL A 144 -13.22 -8.32 -24.96
N PHE A 145 -13.19 -9.31 -25.86
CA PHE A 145 -12.14 -9.48 -26.86
C PHE A 145 -12.62 -9.28 -28.31
N SER A 146 -13.77 -8.60 -28.51
CA SER A 146 -14.36 -8.48 -29.85
C SER A 146 -13.59 -7.55 -30.80
N THR A 147 -12.82 -6.60 -30.26
CA THR A 147 -11.97 -5.69 -31.05
C THR A 147 -10.58 -5.57 -30.43
N LYS A 148 -9.60 -5.12 -31.21
CA LYS A 148 -8.25 -4.85 -30.70
C LYS A 148 -8.26 -3.83 -29.56
N PHE A 149 -9.08 -2.78 -29.67
CA PHE A 149 -9.23 -1.76 -28.63
C PHE A 149 -9.86 -2.35 -27.36
N ASN A 150 -10.95 -3.12 -27.49
CA ASN A 150 -11.61 -3.75 -26.34
C ASN A 150 -10.66 -4.74 -25.65
N ALA A 151 -9.96 -5.57 -26.42
CA ALA A 151 -8.99 -6.51 -25.88
C ALA A 151 -7.88 -5.79 -25.11
N TRP A 152 -7.26 -4.78 -25.73
CA TRP A 152 -6.18 -4.01 -25.10
C TRP A 152 -6.63 -3.23 -23.87
N SER A 153 -7.75 -2.51 -23.94
CA SER A 153 -8.26 -1.71 -22.82
C SER A 153 -8.68 -2.60 -21.64
N ASN A 154 -9.36 -3.72 -21.89
CA ASN A 154 -9.74 -4.67 -20.83
C ASN A 154 -8.52 -5.36 -20.20
N LEU A 155 -7.52 -5.77 -21.00
CA LEU A 155 -6.26 -6.28 -20.46
C LEU A 155 -5.57 -5.23 -19.57
N SER A 156 -5.56 -3.97 -20.02
CA SER A 156 -4.89 -2.88 -19.30
C SER A 156 -5.59 -2.53 -17.98
N LEU A 157 -6.92 -2.41 -18.00
CA LEU A 157 -7.71 -1.98 -16.85
C LEU A 157 -8.03 -3.11 -15.86
N HIS A 158 -8.14 -4.37 -16.32
CA HIS A 158 -8.65 -5.48 -15.50
C HIS A 158 -7.67 -6.63 -15.28
N ILE A 159 -6.53 -6.67 -15.99
CA ILE A 159 -5.47 -7.65 -15.73
C ILE A 159 -4.20 -6.95 -15.25
N LEU A 160 -3.70 -5.99 -16.03
CA LEU A 160 -2.44 -5.32 -15.72
C LEU A 160 -2.54 -4.49 -14.42
N ASN A 161 -3.71 -3.98 -14.07
CA ASN A 161 -3.94 -3.34 -12.77
C ASN A 161 -3.52 -4.24 -11.58
N SER A 162 -3.85 -5.54 -11.63
CA SER A 162 -3.45 -6.55 -10.64
C SER A 162 -1.96 -6.88 -10.74
N VAL A 163 -1.39 -6.88 -11.95
CA VAL A 163 0.08 -7.04 -12.14
C VAL A 163 0.84 -5.90 -11.47
N TRP A 164 0.40 -4.65 -11.64
CA TRP A 164 0.99 -3.49 -10.97
C TRP A 164 0.85 -3.61 -9.46
N SER A 165 -0.36 -3.92 -8.97
CA SER A 165 -0.62 -4.17 -7.55
C SER A 165 0.33 -5.22 -6.95
N LEU A 166 0.47 -6.37 -7.62
CA LEU A 166 1.37 -7.46 -7.21
C LEU A 166 2.84 -7.05 -7.27
N PHE A 167 3.25 -6.26 -8.27
CA PHE A 167 4.59 -5.70 -8.31
C PHE A 167 4.86 -4.81 -7.10
N GLU A 168 3.92 -3.97 -6.66
CA GLU A 168 4.15 -3.17 -5.46
C GLU A 168 4.23 -4.07 -4.21
N MET A 169 3.34 -5.06 -4.09
CA MET A 169 3.32 -5.98 -2.95
C MET A 169 4.55 -6.88 -2.84
N ILE A 170 5.12 -7.32 -3.97
CA ILE A 170 6.17 -8.34 -4.09
C ILE A 170 7.44 -7.79 -4.78
N GLY A 171 7.54 -6.50 -5.09
CA GLY A 171 8.67 -5.91 -5.83
C GLY A 171 9.38 -4.81 -5.05
N THR A 172 8.82 -4.36 -3.92
CA THR A 172 9.35 -3.24 -3.13
C THR A 172 9.49 -3.59 -1.65
N ASN A 173 10.02 -2.67 -0.85
CA ASN A 173 10.03 -2.76 0.61
C ASN A 173 8.81 -2.11 1.28
N SER A 174 7.83 -1.61 0.51
CA SER A 174 6.66 -0.90 1.02
C SER A 174 5.96 -1.65 2.17
N PRO A 175 5.72 -1.01 3.32
CA PRO A 175 5.14 -1.66 4.50
C PRO A 175 3.71 -2.16 4.26
N ALA A 176 3.37 -3.31 4.85
CA ALA A 176 1.99 -3.80 4.78
C ALA A 176 0.99 -2.81 5.42
N PRO A 177 -0.18 -2.55 4.80
CA PRO A 177 -1.14 -1.58 5.31
C PRO A 177 -1.63 -1.96 6.71
N ARG A 178 -1.83 -0.99 7.60
CA ARG A 178 -2.33 -1.22 8.97
C ARG A 178 -3.81 -1.60 8.94
N TRP A 179 -4.28 -2.40 9.90
CA TRP A 179 -5.70 -2.80 9.97
C TRP A 179 -6.65 -1.59 10.06
N CYS A 180 -6.21 -0.49 10.66
CA CYS A 180 -6.96 0.77 10.70
C CYS A 180 -7.22 1.40 9.31
N MET A 181 -6.50 0.99 8.26
CA MET A 181 -6.79 1.41 6.89
C MET A 181 -8.00 0.70 6.30
N LEU A 182 -8.38 -0.49 6.79
CA LEU A 182 -9.51 -1.23 6.25
C LEU A 182 -10.83 -0.44 6.35
N PRO A 183 -11.20 0.16 7.50
CA PRO A 183 -12.37 1.06 7.55
C PRO A 183 -12.30 2.21 6.54
N CYS A 184 -11.13 2.83 6.33
CA CYS A 184 -10.96 3.87 5.31
C CYS A 184 -11.22 3.34 3.90
N MET A 185 -10.74 2.13 3.59
CA MET A 185 -10.99 1.48 2.30
C MET A 185 -12.49 1.16 2.10
N ILE A 186 -13.20 0.76 3.15
CA ILE A 186 -14.65 0.53 3.07
C ILE A 186 -15.43 1.84 2.89
N ILE A 187 -15.02 2.91 3.58
CA ILE A 187 -15.61 4.24 3.43
C ILE A 187 -15.45 4.74 1.99
N ILE A 188 -14.25 4.63 1.40
CA ILE A 188 -14.03 5.05 -0.01
C ILE A 188 -14.93 4.26 -0.96
N LEU A 189 -15.11 2.95 -0.73
CA LEU A 189 -16.00 2.13 -1.55
C LEU A 189 -17.47 2.53 -1.39
N ALA A 190 -17.90 2.88 -0.17
CA ALA A 190 -19.24 3.40 0.08
C ALA A 190 -19.46 4.79 -0.55
N LEU A 191 -18.43 5.65 -0.54
CA LEU A 191 -18.46 6.93 -1.25
C LEU A 191 -18.55 6.75 -2.77
N TYR A 192 -17.89 5.72 -3.32
CA TYR A 192 -18.08 5.37 -4.73
C TYR A 192 -19.53 4.97 -5.04
N LEU A 193 -20.19 4.22 -4.16
CA LEU A 193 -21.62 3.91 -4.34
C LEU A 193 -22.45 5.20 -4.42
N ALA A 194 -22.15 6.21 -3.60
CA ALA A 194 -22.79 7.52 -3.71
C ALA A 194 -22.51 8.19 -5.07
N VAL A 195 -21.27 8.12 -5.57
CA VAL A 195 -20.92 8.64 -6.91
C VAL A 195 -21.75 7.95 -8.00
N ALA A 196 -21.91 6.63 -7.96
CA ALA A 196 -22.72 5.90 -8.95
C ALA A 196 -24.18 6.38 -8.98
N TYR A 197 -24.75 6.71 -7.82
CA TYR A 197 -26.12 7.22 -7.72
C TYR A 197 -26.23 8.70 -8.12
N ILE A 198 -25.18 9.50 -7.88
CA ILE A 198 -25.07 10.86 -8.42
C ILE A 198 -25.01 10.80 -9.95
N THR A 199 -24.24 9.87 -10.53
CA THR A 199 -24.17 9.65 -11.98
C THR A 199 -25.54 9.30 -12.53
N HIS A 200 -26.29 8.39 -11.90
CA HIS A 200 -27.66 8.10 -12.33
C HIS A 200 -28.56 9.34 -12.25
N ALA A 201 -28.51 10.09 -11.16
CA ALA A 201 -29.34 11.29 -10.98
C ALA A 201 -29.01 12.42 -11.97
N THR A 202 -27.77 12.51 -12.46
CA THR A 202 -27.30 13.61 -13.31
C THR A 202 -27.15 13.25 -14.79
N GLN A 203 -26.91 11.97 -15.10
CA GLN A 203 -26.61 11.47 -16.44
C GLN A 203 -27.56 10.35 -16.89
N GLY A 204 -28.45 9.86 -16.01
CA GLY A 204 -29.52 8.94 -16.38
C GLY A 204 -29.11 7.47 -16.52
N PHE A 205 -27.92 7.07 -16.05
CA PHE A 205 -27.48 5.68 -16.09
C PHE A 205 -26.68 5.28 -14.84
N TYR A 206 -26.67 3.98 -14.54
CA TYR A 206 -25.78 3.40 -13.52
C TYR A 206 -24.49 2.89 -14.18
N PRO A 207 -23.29 3.18 -13.62
CA PRO A 207 -22.03 2.65 -14.15
C PRO A 207 -21.99 1.13 -14.26
N TYR A 208 -22.69 0.43 -13.38
CA TYR A 208 -22.81 -1.03 -13.41
C TYR A 208 -24.28 -1.43 -13.28
N SER A 209 -24.72 -2.37 -14.12
CA SER A 209 -26.10 -2.86 -14.13
C SER A 209 -26.52 -3.46 -12.77
N PHE A 210 -25.60 -4.11 -12.07
CA PHE A 210 -25.86 -4.68 -10.74
C PHE A 210 -26.13 -3.63 -9.65
N LEU A 211 -25.89 -2.33 -9.92
CA LEU A 211 -26.20 -1.23 -9.02
C LEU A 211 -27.60 -0.65 -9.25
N ASP A 212 -28.26 -1.02 -10.36
CA ASP A 212 -29.59 -0.54 -10.71
C ASP A 212 -30.68 -1.31 -9.92
N PRO A 213 -31.43 -0.63 -9.04
CA PRO A 213 -32.50 -1.26 -8.26
C PRO A 213 -33.63 -1.84 -9.13
N SER A 214 -33.83 -1.32 -10.34
CA SER A 214 -34.90 -1.73 -11.24
C SER A 214 -34.63 -3.09 -11.90
N THR A 215 -33.36 -3.47 -12.05
CA THR A 215 -32.95 -4.76 -12.62
C THR A 215 -32.49 -5.75 -11.56
N SER A 216 -31.84 -5.26 -10.49
CA SER A 216 -31.23 -6.12 -9.48
C SER A 216 -32.18 -6.43 -8.31
N HIS A 217 -33.22 -5.62 -8.09
CA HIS A 217 -34.20 -5.81 -7.01
C HIS A 217 -33.52 -6.13 -5.65
N SER A 218 -33.89 -7.26 -5.03
CA SER A 218 -33.32 -7.71 -3.75
C SER A 218 -31.85 -8.15 -3.84
N LEU A 219 -31.34 -8.46 -5.04
CA LEU A 219 -29.93 -8.83 -5.23
C LEU A 219 -28.99 -7.64 -5.08
N LEU A 220 -29.47 -6.40 -5.21
CA LEU A 220 -28.65 -5.19 -5.03
C LEU A 220 -27.94 -5.17 -3.67
N ALA A 221 -28.68 -5.45 -2.59
CA ALA A 221 -28.09 -5.53 -1.25
C ALA A 221 -27.05 -6.65 -1.17
N GLY A 222 -27.30 -7.78 -1.84
CA GLY A 222 -26.35 -8.89 -1.97
C GLY A 222 -25.05 -8.48 -2.68
N TYR A 223 -25.13 -7.71 -3.77
CA TYR A 223 -23.95 -7.20 -4.47
C TYR A 223 -23.15 -6.22 -3.61
N ILE A 224 -23.82 -5.27 -2.95
CA ILE A 224 -23.16 -4.28 -2.08
C ILE A 224 -22.41 -4.99 -0.94
N VAL A 225 -23.08 -5.89 -0.23
CA VAL A 225 -22.47 -6.66 0.87
C VAL A 225 -21.38 -7.59 0.35
N GLY A 226 -21.63 -8.30 -0.75
CA GLY A 226 -20.67 -9.22 -1.35
C GLY A 226 -19.38 -8.55 -1.78
N ILE A 227 -19.46 -7.39 -2.45
CA ILE A 227 -18.27 -6.61 -2.86
C ILE A 227 -17.56 -6.04 -1.61
N GLY A 228 -18.29 -5.60 -0.59
CA GLY A 228 -17.71 -5.16 0.68
C GLY A 228 -16.92 -6.28 1.38
N VAL A 229 -17.47 -7.50 1.43
CA VAL A 229 -16.77 -8.69 1.96
C VAL A 229 -15.56 -9.04 1.11
N ALA A 230 -15.69 -9.03 -0.22
CA ALA A 230 -14.57 -9.25 -1.13
C ALA A 230 -13.43 -8.24 -0.92
N ALA A 231 -13.76 -6.96 -0.69
CA ALA A 231 -12.77 -5.93 -0.37
C ALA A 231 -12.01 -6.24 0.93
N CYS A 232 -12.70 -6.70 1.98
CA CYS A 232 -12.07 -7.12 3.24
C CYS A 232 -11.12 -8.31 3.04
N ILE A 233 -11.53 -9.30 2.24
CA ILE A 233 -10.70 -10.47 1.91
C ILE A 233 -9.45 -10.05 1.16
N VAL A 234 -9.61 -9.27 0.09
CA VAL A 234 -8.49 -8.79 -0.75
C VAL A 234 -7.51 -7.95 0.06
N PHE A 235 -8.00 -7.02 0.90
CA PHE A 235 -7.15 -6.24 1.79
C PHE A 235 -6.33 -7.14 2.74
N SER A 236 -6.98 -8.15 3.33
CA SER A 236 -6.33 -9.09 4.25
C SER A 236 -5.26 -9.92 3.54
N LEU A 237 -5.52 -10.35 2.30
CA LEU A 237 -4.55 -11.06 1.47
C LEU A 237 -3.37 -10.17 1.11
N ALA A 238 -3.61 -8.95 0.64
CA ALA A 238 -2.56 -7.98 0.30
C ALA A 238 -1.63 -7.71 1.50
N LYS A 239 -2.24 -7.43 2.66
CA LYS A 239 -1.52 -7.27 3.93
C LYS A 239 -0.67 -8.49 4.27
N THR A 240 -1.22 -9.69 4.10
CA THR A 240 -0.52 -10.95 4.39
C THR A 240 0.66 -11.18 3.46
N ILE A 241 0.49 -10.93 2.15
CA ILE A 241 1.56 -11.03 1.15
C ILE A 241 2.71 -10.08 1.50
N MET A 242 2.41 -8.80 1.75
CA MET A 242 3.42 -7.79 2.08
C MET A 242 4.12 -8.08 3.42
N TRP A 243 3.38 -8.54 4.43
CA TRP A 243 3.95 -8.96 5.71
C TRP A 243 4.90 -10.14 5.55
N TYR A 244 4.47 -11.16 4.80
CA TYR A 244 5.28 -12.35 4.56
C TYR A 244 6.54 -12.02 3.77
N ARG A 245 6.43 -11.17 2.73
CA ARG A 245 7.57 -10.61 2.01
C ARG A 245 8.55 -9.97 2.98
N ALA A 246 8.10 -8.99 3.77
CA ALA A 246 8.96 -8.25 4.70
C ALA A 246 9.66 -9.20 5.69
N LYS A 247 8.97 -10.22 6.20
CA LYS A 247 9.54 -11.24 7.08
C LYS A 247 10.64 -12.07 6.40
N ARG A 248 10.47 -12.41 5.11
CA ARG A 248 11.43 -13.21 4.34
C ARG A 248 12.64 -12.41 3.88
N THR A 249 12.46 -11.11 3.62
CA THR A 249 13.51 -10.23 3.09
C THR A 249 14.21 -9.40 4.15
N ALA A 250 13.77 -9.48 5.42
CA ALA A 250 14.46 -8.84 6.54
C ALA A 250 15.91 -9.34 6.64
N ARG A 251 16.86 -8.40 6.56
CA ARG A 251 18.28 -8.71 6.79
C ARG A 251 18.46 -9.13 8.26
N LYS A 252 19.18 -10.22 8.50
CA LYS A 252 19.65 -10.55 9.86
C LYS A 252 20.56 -9.42 10.35
N PRO A 253 20.46 -8.98 11.62
CA PRO A 253 21.39 -8.01 12.17
C PRO A 253 22.83 -8.54 12.04
N SER A 254 23.79 -7.66 11.72
CA SER A 254 25.19 -8.06 11.63
C SER A 254 25.71 -8.45 13.02
N MET A 255 26.76 -9.29 13.08
CA MET A 255 27.42 -9.64 14.34
C MET A 255 27.85 -8.39 15.12
N ALA A 256 28.33 -7.35 14.45
CA ALA A 256 28.67 -6.08 15.09
C ALA A 256 27.46 -5.37 15.73
N THR A 257 26.28 -5.43 15.11
CA THR A 257 25.04 -4.91 15.71
C THR A 257 24.58 -5.76 16.89
N ILE A 258 24.79 -7.08 16.84
CA ILE A 258 24.50 -8.00 17.95
C ILE A 258 25.46 -7.75 19.12
N GLU A 259 26.76 -7.57 18.84
CA GLU A 259 27.77 -7.25 19.84
C GLU A 259 27.51 -5.90 20.52
N ILE A 260 27.21 -4.84 19.75
CA ILE A 260 26.84 -3.53 20.34
C ILE A 260 25.59 -3.65 21.21
N ARG A 261 24.58 -4.43 20.78
CA ARG A 261 23.37 -4.68 21.56
C ARG A 261 23.66 -5.49 22.83
N ASN A 262 24.58 -6.44 22.78
CA ASN A 262 25.00 -7.22 23.94
C ASN A 262 25.87 -6.39 24.90
N LEU A 263 26.67 -5.46 24.38
CA LEU A 263 27.50 -4.53 25.17
C LEU A 263 26.67 -3.45 25.87
N HIS A 264 25.57 -2.98 25.25
CA HIS A 264 24.65 -2.03 25.87
C HIS A 264 23.56 -2.74 26.71
N GLY A 265 23.29 -4.02 26.46
CA GLY A 265 22.35 -4.83 27.23
C GLY A 265 22.83 -5.22 28.62
N THR A 266 24.08 -4.91 28.98
CA THR A 266 24.63 -5.13 30.32
C THR A 266 24.64 -3.88 31.21
N GLN A 267 24.23 -2.71 30.71
CA GLN A 267 24.40 -1.44 31.44
C GLN A 267 23.10 -0.85 32.04
N ASP A 268 21.94 -1.46 31.78
CA ASP A 268 20.62 -1.00 32.27
C ASP A 268 19.85 -2.06 33.08
N ASP A 269 20.53 -2.89 33.90
CA ASP A 269 19.85 -3.67 34.95
C ASP A 269 20.14 -3.07 36.34
N PRO A 270 19.32 -2.11 36.81
CA PRO A 270 19.48 -1.52 38.14
C PRO A 270 19.08 -2.46 39.29
N LEU A 271 18.82 -3.76 39.04
CA LEU A 271 18.37 -4.71 40.06
C LEU A 271 19.33 -5.85 40.39
N ARG A 272 20.56 -5.86 39.87
CA ARG A 272 21.58 -6.81 40.35
C ARG A 272 22.31 -6.26 41.57
N LEU A 273 21.61 -6.25 42.70
CA LEU A 273 22.22 -6.15 44.03
C LEU A 273 23.10 -7.39 44.25
N GLU A 274 24.40 -7.25 43.96
CA GLU A 274 25.43 -8.07 44.60
C GLU A 274 25.42 -7.77 46.11
N PRO A 275 25.33 -8.75 47.01
CA PRO A 275 25.57 -8.52 48.42
C PRO A 275 27.07 -8.39 48.64
N ASP A 276 27.48 -7.18 49.00
CA ASP A 276 28.82 -6.81 49.40
C ASP A 276 29.36 -7.68 50.54
N ALA A 277 30.65 -7.96 50.43
CA ALA A 277 31.50 -8.52 51.45
C ALA A 277 31.51 -7.64 52.71
N GLY A 278 31.20 -8.25 53.87
CA GLY A 278 31.33 -7.64 55.18
C GLY A 278 32.44 -8.30 56.01
N LEU A 279 33.49 -7.54 56.27
CA LEU A 279 34.68 -7.87 57.07
C LEU A 279 34.41 -8.31 58.53
N GLY A 280 35.08 -9.39 58.93
CA GLY A 280 35.99 -9.51 60.08
C GLY A 280 35.60 -9.05 61.49
N LYS A 281 35.54 -10.00 62.43
CA LYS A 281 36.05 -9.93 63.84
C LYS A 281 36.45 -11.36 64.26
N SER A 282 37.74 -11.65 64.44
CA SER A 282 38.50 -11.64 65.70
C SER A 282 38.26 -12.86 66.62
N GLU A 283 39.31 -13.68 66.74
CA GLU A 283 39.70 -14.66 67.77
C GLU A 283 38.95 -14.68 69.12
N LYS A 284 38.65 -15.90 69.63
CA LYS A 284 39.35 -16.49 70.80
C LYS A 284 38.87 -17.91 71.16
N SER A 285 39.87 -18.79 71.31
CA SER A 285 40.10 -19.88 72.28
C SER A 285 39.03 -20.93 72.66
N GLU A 286 39.56 -22.16 72.74
CA GLU A 286 39.37 -23.17 73.81
C GLU A 286 38.31 -24.28 73.66
N SER A 287 38.86 -25.46 73.34
CA SER A 287 38.71 -26.75 74.04
C SER A 287 37.38 -27.51 74.08
N MET A 288 37.57 -28.81 73.81
CA MET A 288 37.01 -29.98 74.49
C MET A 288 35.88 -30.77 73.80
N VAL A 289 36.26 -32.04 73.57
CA VAL A 289 35.49 -33.26 73.28
C VAL A 289 35.12 -33.52 71.82
#